data_AF-A0A9D6BGP2-F1
#
_entry.id   AF-A0A9D6BGP2-F1
#
_cell.length_a   1.000
_cell.length_b   1.000
_cell.length_c   1.000
_cell.angle_alpha   90.00
_cell.angle_beta   90.00
_cell.angle_gamma   90.00
#
_symmetry.space_group_name_H-M   'P 1'
#
loop_
_entity.id
_entity.type
_entity.pdbx_description
1 polymer ?
#
loop_
_entity_poly.entity_id
_entity_poly.type
_entity_poly.pdbx_seq_one_letter_code
_entity_poly.pdbx_strand_id
1 'polypeptide(L)'
;MDTRPPLSSPPATPPAVSLCEGRLLLDARRLKHGRQCLGLSQEALAELCQGRHLCASIASIKRAEAGKPVLYRTARHLADAIGVPLAELIRRG
;
A
#
# COMPACT_ATOMS: atom_id res chain seq x y z
N MET A 1 -0.92 -51.21 7.04
CA MET A 1 -2.11 -50.40 6.71
C MET A 1 -1.84 -49.01 7.27
N ASP A 2 -1.23 -48.13 6.47
CA ASP A 2 -0.96 -46.75 6.83
C ASP A 2 -2.26 -45.95 6.84
N THR A 3 -2.68 -45.44 7.99
CA THR A 3 -3.80 -44.50 8.09
C THR A 3 -3.23 -43.11 8.37
N ARG A 4 -3.02 -42.33 7.31
CA ARG A 4 -2.70 -40.89 7.42
C ARG A 4 -3.99 -40.12 7.73
N PRO A 5 -4.01 -39.20 8.71
CA PRO A 5 -5.14 -38.30 8.89
C PRO A 5 -5.14 -37.22 7.78
N PRO A 6 -6.31 -36.74 7.33
CA PRO A 6 -6.36 -35.68 6.33
C PRO A 6 -5.94 -34.33 6.93
N LEU A 7 -5.19 -33.58 6.13
CA LEU A 7 -4.61 -32.28 6.48
C LEU A 7 -5.69 -31.23 6.79
N SER A 8 -5.41 -30.50 7.87
CA SER A 8 -5.69 -29.08 8.15
C SER A 8 -6.57 -28.32 7.14
N SER A 9 -7.67 -27.76 7.66
CA SER A 9 -8.49 -26.73 7.02
C SER A 9 -7.64 -25.58 6.44
N PRO A 10 -7.99 -24.99 5.28
CA PRO A 10 -7.37 -23.76 4.83
C PRO A 10 -7.79 -22.57 5.72
N PRO A 11 -6.89 -21.63 6.03
CA PRO A 11 -7.22 -20.43 6.78
C PRO A 11 -8.07 -19.47 5.95
N ALA A 12 -8.87 -18.68 6.66
CA ALA A 12 -9.80 -17.68 6.17
C ALA A 12 -9.29 -16.88 4.97
N THR A 13 -10.13 -16.80 3.95
CA THR A 13 -9.99 -15.94 2.77
C THR A 13 -9.65 -14.51 3.22
N PRO A 14 -8.52 -13.92 2.77
CA PRO A 14 -8.25 -12.52 3.06
C PRO A 14 -9.38 -11.66 2.46
N PRO A 15 -9.76 -10.53 3.10
CA PRO A 15 -10.80 -9.66 2.60
C PRO A 15 -10.44 -9.26 1.16
N ALA A 16 -11.42 -9.39 0.26
CA ALA A 16 -11.29 -9.17 -1.17
C ALA A 16 -10.77 -7.74 -1.45
N VAL A 17 -9.46 -7.59 -1.43
CA VAL A 17 -8.78 -6.45 -2.00
C VAL A 17 -9.01 -6.53 -3.50
N SER A 18 -9.57 -5.47 -4.08
CA SER A 18 -9.81 -5.38 -5.53
C SER A 18 -8.49 -5.33 -6.29
N LEU A 19 -7.83 -6.47 -6.42
CA LEU A 19 -6.56 -6.70 -7.11
C LEU A 19 -6.80 -6.85 -8.62
N CYS A 20 -7.32 -5.81 -9.28
CA CYS A 20 -7.18 -5.75 -10.73
C CYS A 20 -5.71 -5.46 -11.04
N GLU A 21 -5.00 -6.44 -11.60
CA GLU A 21 -3.63 -6.30 -12.11
C GLU A 21 -2.57 -5.90 -11.05
N GLY A 22 -2.72 -6.36 -9.81
CA GLY A 22 -1.75 -6.07 -8.75
C GLY A 22 -1.72 -4.59 -8.32
N ARG A 23 -2.83 -3.87 -8.52
CA ARG A 23 -3.01 -2.50 -8.03
C ARG A 23 -3.81 -2.49 -6.74
N LEU A 24 -3.49 -1.54 -5.86
CA LEU A 24 -4.17 -1.26 -4.62
C LEU A 24 -4.71 0.16 -4.64
N LEU A 25 -5.89 0.29 -4.04
CA LEU A 25 -6.55 1.55 -3.80
C LEU A 25 -6.26 1.99 -2.38
N LEU A 26 -5.65 3.15 -2.21
CA LEU A 26 -5.24 3.66 -0.92
C LEU A 26 -6.24 4.68 -0.39
N ASP A 27 -6.34 4.79 0.93
CA ASP A 27 -7.00 5.90 1.59
C ASP A 27 -6.17 7.17 1.37
N ALA A 28 -6.61 7.95 0.38
CA ALA A 28 -5.98 9.20 -0.01
C ALA A 28 -5.89 10.22 1.15
N ARG A 29 -6.87 10.22 2.07
CA ARG A 29 -6.88 11.15 3.20
C ARG A 29 -5.81 10.75 4.20
N ARG A 30 -5.72 9.46 4.53
CA ARG A 30 -4.68 8.94 5.42
C ARG A 30 -3.28 9.11 4.85
N LEU A 31 -3.09 8.84 3.56
CA LEU A 31 -1.80 9.06 2.88
C LEU A 31 -1.37 10.52 2.95
N LYS A 32 -2.28 11.44 2.59
CA LYS A 32 -2.04 12.88 2.62
C LYS A 32 -1.74 13.38 4.04
N HIS A 33 -2.50 12.89 5.03
CA HIS A 33 -2.29 13.23 6.42
C HIS A 33 -0.92 12.75 6.93
N GLY A 34 -0.56 11.49 6.68
CA GLY A 34 0.74 10.94 7.06
C GLY A 34 1.90 11.72 6.45
N ARG A 35 1.81 12.08 5.17
CA ARG A 35 2.78 12.97 4.52
C ARG A 35 2.87 14.34 5.21
N GLN A 36 1.74 14.95 5.54
CA GLN A 36 1.69 16.26 6.20
C GLN A 36 2.24 16.22 7.63
N CYS A 37 2.04 15.13 8.38
CA CYS A 37 2.65 14.94 9.70
C CYS A 37 4.17 14.91 9.64
N LEU A 38 4.75 14.48 8.52
CA LEU A 38 6.18 14.54 8.26
C LEU A 38 6.67 15.91 7.77
N GLY A 39 5.77 16.88 7.57
CA GLY A 39 6.11 18.21 7.04
C GLY A 39 6.50 18.22 5.55
N LEU A 40 6.15 17.17 4.79
CA LEU A 40 6.61 17.00 3.41
C LEU A 40 5.58 17.49 2.39
N SER A 41 6.04 18.14 1.31
CA SER A 41 5.27 18.32 0.08
C SER A 41 5.20 17.00 -0.72
N GLN A 42 4.40 16.97 -1.80
CA GLN A 42 4.36 15.79 -2.68
C GLN A 42 5.71 15.55 -3.36
N GLU A 43 6.37 16.64 -3.76
CA GLU A 43 7.71 16.68 -4.31
C GLU A 43 8.73 16.15 -3.30
N ALA A 44 8.71 16.66 -2.06
CA ALA A 44 9.63 16.23 -1.01
C ALA A 44 9.43 14.76 -0.61
N LEU A 45 8.19 14.25 -0.64
CA LEU A 45 7.94 12.82 -0.45
C LEU A 45 8.51 11.98 -1.59
N ALA A 46 8.45 12.48 -2.83
CA ALA A 46 9.06 11.79 -3.98
C ALA A 46 10.58 11.74 -3.84
N GLU A 47 11.21 12.84 -3.41
CA GLU A 47 12.64 12.92 -3.12
C GLU A 47 13.04 11.96 -2.00
N LEU A 48 12.27 11.92 -0.90
CA LEU A 48 12.48 10.97 0.20
C LEU A 48 12.41 9.52 -0.29
N CYS A 49 11.40 9.19 -1.12
CA CYS A 49 11.29 7.86 -1.72
C CYS A 49 12.49 7.54 -2.61
N GLN A 50 12.94 8.51 -3.41
CA GLN A 50 14.08 8.34 -4.30
C GLN A 50 15.40 8.13 -3.54
N GLY A 51 15.63 8.89 -2.47
CA GLY A 51 16.80 8.73 -1.58
C GLY A 51 16.81 7.40 -0.83
N ARG A 52 15.65 6.74 -0.70
CA ARG A 52 15.48 5.39 -0.14
C ARG A 52 15.42 4.28 -1.20
N HIS A 53 15.70 4.60 -2.47
CA HIS A 53 15.58 3.69 -3.62
C HIS A 53 14.20 3.02 -3.77
N LEU A 54 13.14 3.70 -3.32
CA LEU A 54 11.76 3.21 -3.39
C LEU A 54 11.12 3.59 -4.73
N CYS A 55 10.34 2.68 -5.34
CA CYS A 55 9.65 2.93 -6.62
C CYS A 55 8.38 3.80 -6.47
N ALA A 56 8.53 5.04 -6.01
CA ALA A 56 7.44 6.01 -5.90
C ALA A 56 7.85 7.36 -6.52
N SER A 57 7.38 7.61 -7.74
CA SER A 57 7.54 8.90 -8.40
C SER A 57 6.48 9.91 -7.95
N ILE A 58 6.72 11.19 -8.20
CA ILE A 58 5.75 12.25 -7.92
C ILE A 58 4.39 12.01 -8.61
N ALA A 59 4.40 11.47 -9.83
CA ALA A 59 3.16 11.12 -10.54
C ALA A 59 2.39 10.00 -9.83
N SER A 60 3.11 9.06 -9.20
CA SER A 60 2.53 7.96 -8.45
C SER A 60 1.95 8.43 -7.11
N ILE A 61 2.62 9.37 -6.44
CA ILE A 61 2.13 10.03 -5.23
C ILE A 61 0.86 10.83 -5.54
N LYS A 62 0.88 11.68 -6.57
CA LYS A 62 -0.31 12.45 -7.01
C LYS A 62 -1.49 11.53 -7.33
N ARG A 63 -1.22 10.41 -8.01
CA ARG A 63 -2.23 9.38 -8.31
C ARG A 63 -2.83 8.78 -7.04
N ALA A 64 -1.99 8.37 -6.09
CA ALA A 64 -2.42 7.78 -4.82
C ALA A 64 -3.23 8.78 -3.97
N GLU A 65 -2.76 10.03 -3.84
CA GLU A 65 -3.47 11.08 -3.10
C GLU A 65 -4.74 11.58 -3.79
N ALA A 66 -4.90 11.32 -5.10
CA ALA A 66 -6.16 11.52 -5.81
C ALA A 66 -7.14 10.34 -5.67
N GLY A 67 -6.80 9.31 -4.88
CA GLY A 67 -7.64 8.14 -4.67
C GLY A 67 -7.74 7.25 -5.91
N LYS A 68 -6.72 7.23 -6.76
CA LYS A 68 -6.62 6.34 -7.92
C LYS A 68 -5.77 5.11 -7.58
N PRO A 69 -6.07 3.92 -8.14
CA PRO A 69 -5.28 2.72 -7.88
C PRO A 69 -3.81 2.87 -8.30
N VAL A 70 -2.90 2.41 -7.45
CA VAL A 70 -1.46 2.36 -7.70
C VAL A 70 -0.94 0.92 -7.58
N LEU A 71 0.20 0.60 -8.18
CA LEU A 71 0.76 -0.74 -8.10
C LEU A 71 1.07 -1.11 -6.65
N TYR A 72 0.95 -2.39 -6.30
CA TYR A 72 1.21 -2.92 -4.96
C TYR A 72 2.58 -2.48 -4.42
N ARG A 73 3.63 -2.54 -5.25
CA ARG A 73 4.98 -2.07 -4.89
C ARG A 73 5.00 -0.61 -4.47
N THR A 74 4.32 0.26 -5.23
CA THR A 74 4.23 1.68 -4.94
C THR A 74 3.43 1.90 -3.66
N ALA A 75 2.32 1.19 -3.48
CA ALA A 75 1.54 1.27 -2.26
C ALA A 75 2.36 0.90 -1.02
N ARG A 76 3.11 -0.20 -1.09
CA ARG A 76 4.02 -0.64 -0.03
C ARG A 76 5.06 0.43 0.27
N HIS A 77 5.73 0.95 -0.75
CA HIS A 77 6.73 2.00 -0.59
C HIS A 77 6.18 3.30 0.01
N LEU A 78 4.95 3.68 -0.36
CA LEU A 78 4.30 4.85 0.24
C LEU A 78 3.99 4.62 1.71
N ALA A 79 3.52 3.43 2.07
CA ALA A 79 3.27 3.05 3.46
C ALA A 79 4.56 3.08 4.29
N ASP A 80 5.65 2.50 3.76
CA ASP A 80 6.99 2.52 4.37
C ASP A 80 7.52 3.95 4.51
N ALA A 81 7.29 4.82 3.51
CA ALA A 81 7.75 6.21 3.52
C ALA A 81 7.06 7.05 4.60
N ILE A 82 5.75 6.84 4.83
CA ILE A 82 4.99 7.56 5.87
C ILE A 82 4.97 6.83 7.23
N GLY A 83 5.61 5.67 7.33
CA GLY A 83 5.78 4.93 8.58
C GLY A 83 4.50 4.23 9.08
N VAL A 84 3.60 3.81 8.20
CA VAL A 84 2.36 3.10 8.58
C VAL A 84 2.29 1.71 7.94
N PRO A 85 1.63 0.73 8.56
CA PRO A 85 1.37 -0.55 7.91
C PRO A 85 0.52 -0.39 6.64
N LEU A 86 0.88 -1.09 5.55
CA LEU A 86 0.12 -1.04 4.30
C LEU A 86 -1.37 -1.41 4.51
N ALA A 87 -1.67 -2.37 5.39
CA ALA A 87 -3.02 -2.80 5.71
C ALA A 87 -3.92 -1.68 6.26
N GLU A 88 -3.33 -0.67 6.90
CA GLU A 88 -4.02 0.51 7.39
C GLU A 88 -4.26 1.56 6.30
N LEU A 89 -3.40 1.57 5.29
CA LEU A 89 -3.46 2.53 4.18
C LEU A 89 -4.37 2.06 3.04
N ILE A 90 -4.72 0.78 2.98
CA ILE A 90 -5.65 0.24 1.98
C ILE A 90 -7.06 0.76 2.25
N ARG A 91 -7.68 1.33 1.22
CA ARG A 91 -9.10 1.71 1.28
C ARG A 91 -9.95 0.44 1.27
N ARG A 92 -10.63 0.16 2.38
CA ARG A 92 -11.67 -0.86 2.45
C ARG A 92 -12.99 -0.24 1.95
N GLY A 93 -13.65 -0.92 1.03
CA GLY A 93 -14.99 -0.54 0.55
C GLY A 93 -16.05 -0.79 1.60
#